data_AF-A0A962DNB5-F1
#
_entry.id   AF-A0A962DNB5-F1
#
_cell.length_a   1.000
_cell.length_b   1.000
_cell.length_c   1.000
_cell.angle_alpha   90.00
_cell.angle_beta   90.00
_cell.angle_gamma   90.00
#
_symmetry.space_group_name_H-M   'P 1'
#
loop_
_entity.id
_entity.type
_entity.pdbx_description
1 polymer ?
#
loop_
_entity_poly.entity_id
_entity_poly.type
_entity_poly.pdbx_seq_one_letter_code
_entity_poly.pdbx_strand_id
1 'polypeptide(L)'
;MDGSNHDAAVQALAGRSAAAICTAFEDYNDSFRSITQRAQRRFEMREWQLGQRDAVERIELYDHRVERCLAGLVGMLGRHIAEEATWNAARTEFSRLTADRPDRQFYATFFNSLTRKVFATIGVNPAVEFVTEADEPPQGAAPVREIGLQQGLVRGLESLLAGLPWAAQLHDAPRSARFIDGEIRGVLAVRGLSSGLARLEVLEPVFYRATRAYVVGRVSGEGWTFPLVIAFAHPESGIVADTVMISDYELRPLFGFSRSYFHVDLAVVEAVVRYLCSIMPGKPVDELYAVLGRAKQGKTERYRRLFRHLAASTDLFVHAEGVRGMVMVVFTLDSSDLVFKVIRDRFDWPKTTSRAEVMEKYRFVFRHDRVGRLVDAQEFRRLRFPRARFAPELLDELMNSAADTCRLDGDDLIIDLCYMERRLKPLDVYLREAEPAAARRAIRDYGQAIR
;
A
#
# COMPACT_ATOMS: atom_id res chain seq x y z
N MET A 1 50.41 -11.08 -0.25
CA MET A 1 50.17 -10.00 0.73
C MET A 1 49.13 -8.98 0.25
N ASP A 2 48.81 -8.90 -1.05
CA ASP A 2 47.82 -7.93 -1.57
C ASP A 2 46.33 -8.25 -1.28
N GLY A 3 45.96 -9.53 -1.12
CA GLY A 3 44.56 -9.91 -0.85
C GLY A 3 44.03 -9.44 0.50
N SER A 4 44.87 -9.47 1.55
CA SER A 4 44.48 -9.07 2.92
C SER A 4 44.19 -7.58 3.03
N ASN A 5 44.88 -6.73 2.26
CA ASN A 5 44.69 -5.28 2.31
C ASN A 5 43.48 -4.84 1.48
N HIS A 6 43.17 -5.58 0.41
CA HIS A 6 41.97 -5.41 -0.40
C HIS A 6 40.70 -5.75 0.40
N ASP A 7 40.68 -6.88 1.10
CA ASP A 7 39.54 -7.30 1.93
C ASP A 7 39.27 -6.32 3.08
N ALA A 8 40.31 -5.79 3.71
CA ALA A 8 40.17 -4.77 4.76
C ALA A 8 39.58 -3.45 4.21
N ALA A 9 39.99 -3.02 3.01
CA ALA A 9 39.47 -1.83 2.36
C ALA A 9 38.00 -2.00 1.93
N VAL A 10 37.63 -3.16 1.37
CA VAL A 10 36.25 -3.53 1.03
C VAL A 10 35.37 -3.56 2.28
N GLN A 11 35.86 -4.15 3.38
CA GLN A 11 35.11 -4.20 4.65
C GLN A 11 34.88 -2.80 5.26
N ALA A 12 35.88 -1.92 5.21
CA ALA A 12 35.73 -0.54 5.67
C ALA A 12 34.74 0.26 4.79
N LEU A 13 34.78 0.06 3.47
CA LEU A 13 33.81 0.66 2.54
C LEU A 13 32.40 0.13 2.77
N ALA A 14 32.26 -1.17 3.01
CA ALA A 14 30.99 -1.83 3.32
C ALA A 14 30.35 -1.23 4.57
N GLY A 15 31.12 -1.04 5.64
CA GLY A 15 30.61 -0.43 6.87
C GLY A 15 30.16 1.02 6.70
N ARG A 16 30.93 1.84 5.97
CA ARG A 16 30.52 3.21 5.65
C ARG A 16 29.27 3.25 4.76
N SER A 17 29.17 2.32 3.81
CA SER A 17 28.02 2.21 2.91
C SER A 17 26.77 1.81 3.66
N ALA A 18 26.85 0.81 4.53
CA ALA A 18 25.76 0.38 5.39
C ALA A 18 25.25 1.54 6.27
N ALA A 19 26.15 2.26 6.94
CA ALA A 19 25.80 3.42 7.76
C ALA A 19 25.14 4.52 6.92
N ALA A 20 25.70 4.87 5.76
CA ALA A 20 25.15 5.89 4.86
C ALA A 20 23.75 5.54 4.35
N ILE A 21 23.51 4.27 3.98
CA ILE A 21 22.18 3.79 3.55
C ILE A 21 21.19 3.87 4.70
N CYS A 22 21.63 3.50 5.91
CA CYS A 22 20.81 3.53 7.11
C CYS A 22 20.35 4.96 7.43
N THR A 23 21.29 5.91 7.48
CA THR A 23 21.00 7.33 7.69
C THR A 23 20.12 7.90 6.58
N ALA A 24 20.36 7.53 5.32
CA ALA A 24 19.52 8.00 4.21
C ALA A 24 18.06 7.52 4.33
N PHE A 25 17.84 6.31 4.84
CA PHE A 25 16.49 5.81 5.12
C PHE A 25 15.85 6.52 6.31
N GLU A 26 16.59 6.75 7.41
CA GLU A 26 16.12 7.51 8.57
C GLU A 26 15.68 8.92 8.16
N ASP A 27 16.54 9.64 7.41
CA ASP A 27 16.24 10.98 6.88
C ASP A 27 14.99 10.98 5.99
N TYR A 28 14.83 9.95 5.15
CA TYR A 28 13.62 9.74 4.36
C TYR A 28 12.41 9.57 5.27
N ASN A 29 12.51 8.72 6.29
CA ASN A 29 11.40 8.38 7.16
C ASN A 29 10.97 9.60 8.00
N ASP A 30 11.92 10.37 8.52
CA ASP A 30 11.65 11.60 9.26
C ASP A 30 11.00 12.67 8.37
N SER A 31 11.48 12.82 7.13
CA SER A 31 10.85 13.70 6.14
C SER A 31 9.42 13.25 5.81
N PHE A 32 9.20 11.94 5.64
CA PHE A 32 7.88 11.36 5.38
C PHE A 32 6.92 11.63 6.54
N ARG A 33 7.39 11.48 7.79
CA ARG A 33 6.61 11.79 9.00
C ARG A 33 6.31 13.28 9.11
N SER A 34 7.30 14.15 8.86
CA SER A 34 7.11 15.61 8.86
C SER A 34 6.02 16.06 7.90
N ILE A 35 6.01 15.55 6.65
CA ILE A 35 4.94 15.84 5.69
C ILE A 35 3.60 15.30 6.20
N THR A 36 3.59 14.08 6.73
CA THR A 36 2.37 13.42 7.22
C THR A 36 1.73 14.17 8.40
N GLN A 37 2.54 14.71 9.32
CA GLN A 37 2.07 15.49 10.47
C GLN A 37 1.38 16.79 10.08
N ARG A 38 1.65 17.34 8.88
CA ARG A 38 0.94 18.53 8.36
C ARG A 38 -0.55 18.28 8.20
N ALA A 39 -0.97 17.02 7.99
CA ALA A 39 -2.35 16.67 7.64
C ALA A 39 -3.38 17.10 8.70
N GLN A 40 -3.03 17.06 9.99
CA GLN A 40 -3.89 17.60 11.04
C GLN A 40 -4.19 19.08 10.81
N ARG A 41 -3.14 19.90 10.64
CA ARG A 41 -3.29 21.33 10.36
C ARG A 41 -4.06 21.57 9.06
N ARG A 42 -3.82 20.78 8.00
CA ARG A 42 -4.58 20.92 6.74
C ARG A 42 -6.07 20.69 6.96
N PHE A 43 -6.43 19.74 7.82
CA PHE A 43 -7.81 19.46 8.19
C PHE A 43 -8.44 20.58 9.04
N GLU A 44 -7.73 21.04 10.07
CA GLU A 44 -8.16 22.15 10.94
C GLU A 44 -8.34 23.46 10.15
N MET A 45 -7.44 23.77 9.22
CA MET A 45 -7.46 25.02 8.47
C MET A 45 -8.28 24.92 7.17
N ARG A 46 -8.84 23.75 6.86
CA ARG A 46 -9.56 23.45 5.61
C ARG A 46 -8.73 23.70 4.34
N GLU A 47 -7.42 23.49 4.43
CA GLU A 47 -6.44 23.74 3.37
C GLU A 47 -6.33 22.55 2.40
N TRP A 48 -7.44 22.16 1.77
CA TRP A 48 -7.54 20.94 0.95
C TRP A 48 -6.53 20.85 -0.19
N GLN A 49 -6.31 21.98 -0.87
CA GLN A 49 -5.36 22.08 -1.97
C GLN A 49 -3.91 21.87 -1.50
N LEU A 50 -3.58 22.34 -0.29
CA LEU A 50 -2.26 22.08 0.30
C LEU A 50 -2.13 20.62 0.75
N GLY A 51 -3.20 20.02 1.30
CA GLY A 51 -3.21 18.59 1.61
C GLY A 51 -3.02 17.69 0.38
N GLN A 52 -3.54 18.09 -0.78
CA GLN A 52 -3.27 17.39 -2.05
C GLN A 52 -1.80 17.50 -2.47
N ARG A 53 -1.18 18.69 -2.31
CA ARG A 53 0.25 18.87 -2.58
C ARG A 53 1.12 18.03 -1.63
N ASP A 54 0.78 18.00 -0.34
CA ASP A 54 1.46 17.18 0.66
C ASP A 54 1.40 15.68 0.28
N ALA A 55 0.26 15.21 -0.27
CA ALA A 55 0.12 13.83 -0.73
C ALA A 55 1.06 13.49 -1.90
N VAL A 56 1.19 14.39 -2.88
CA VAL A 56 2.11 14.24 -4.03
C VAL A 56 3.57 14.27 -3.56
N GLU A 57 3.93 15.27 -2.74
CA GLU A 57 5.27 15.41 -2.16
C GLU A 57 5.69 14.12 -1.44
N ARG A 58 4.79 13.56 -0.63
CA ARG A 58 5.04 12.33 0.13
C ARG A 58 5.24 11.10 -0.77
N ILE A 59 4.51 11.00 -1.89
CA ILE A 59 4.64 9.91 -2.85
C ILE A 59 6.01 9.95 -3.57
N GLU A 60 6.44 11.14 -3.98
CA GLU A 60 7.68 11.33 -4.75
C GLU A 60 8.95 11.26 -3.87
N LEU A 61 8.82 11.56 -2.57
CA LEU A 61 9.93 11.65 -1.63
C LEU A 61 10.83 10.40 -1.62
N TYR A 62 10.26 9.19 -1.69
CA TYR A 62 11.05 7.96 -1.62
C TYR A 62 12.05 7.85 -2.76
N ASP A 63 11.59 8.03 -3.99
CA ASP A 63 12.44 7.85 -5.17
C ASP A 63 13.53 8.93 -5.22
N HIS A 64 13.22 10.16 -4.81
CA HIS A 64 14.22 11.22 -4.65
C HIS A 64 15.31 10.87 -3.63
N ARG A 65 14.92 10.29 -2.48
CA ARG A 65 15.86 9.90 -1.42
C ARG A 65 16.73 8.71 -1.83
N VAL A 66 16.17 7.74 -2.56
CA VAL A 66 16.94 6.63 -3.15
C VAL A 66 17.96 7.16 -4.16
N GLU A 67 17.58 8.07 -5.04
CA GLU A 67 18.48 8.62 -6.06
C GLU A 67 19.61 9.44 -5.45
N ARG A 68 19.30 10.27 -4.46
CA ARG A 68 20.30 11.02 -3.70
C ARG A 68 21.27 10.11 -2.97
N CYS A 69 20.77 9.07 -2.30
CA CYS A 69 21.61 8.09 -1.61
C CYS A 69 22.53 7.37 -2.61
N LEU A 70 21.97 6.90 -3.73
CA LEU A 70 22.74 6.23 -4.78
C LEU A 70 23.86 7.13 -5.33
N ALA A 71 23.59 8.40 -5.60
CA ALA A 71 24.60 9.35 -6.06
C ALA A 71 25.75 9.50 -5.04
N GLY A 72 25.43 9.56 -3.75
CA GLY A 72 26.43 9.58 -2.67
C GLY A 72 27.26 8.29 -2.60
N LEU A 73 26.61 7.12 -2.76
CA LEU A 73 27.29 5.82 -2.80
C LEU A 73 28.22 5.72 -4.01
N VAL A 74 27.82 6.21 -5.18
CA VAL A 74 28.68 6.24 -6.38
C VAL A 74 29.96 7.03 -6.11
N GLY A 75 29.85 8.20 -5.48
CA GLY A 75 31.02 9.00 -5.10
C GLY A 75 31.92 8.31 -4.06
N MET A 76 31.33 7.60 -3.09
CA MET A 76 32.06 6.93 -2.02
C MET A 76 32.73 5.62 -2.44
N LEU A 77 32.03 4.79 -3.23
CA LEU A 77 32.48 3.46 -3.62
C LEU A 77 33.32 3.49 -4.92
N GLY A 78 33.14 4.51 -5.76
CA GLY A 78 33.85 4.61 -7.04
C GLY A 78 33.63 3.35 -7.88
N ARG A 79 34.71 2.69 -8.30
CA ARG A 79 34.66 1.44 -9.08
C ARG A 79 33.96 0.29 -8.34
N HIS A 80 34.00 0.27 -7.00
CA HIS A 80 33.44 -0.81 -6.19
C HIS A 80 31.90 -0.80 -6.15
N ILE A 81 31.24 0.25 -6.68
CA ILE A 81 29.79 0.34 -6.74
C ILE A 81 29.17 -0.80 -7.55
N ALA A 82 29.87 -1.30 -8.57
CA ALA A 82 29.39 -2.36 -9.47
C ALA A 82 29.81 -3.77 -9.01
N GLU A 83 30.44 -3.91 -7.85
CA GLU A 83 30.95 -5.19 -7.35
C GLU A 83 29.97 -5.82 -6.36
N GLU A 84 29.46 -7.02 -6.68
CA GLU A 84 28.54 -7.74 -5.78
C GLU A 84 29.16 -8.05 -4.42
N ALA A 85 30.46 -8.34 -4.36
CA ALA A 85 31.17 -8.60 -3.11
C ALA A 85 31.08 -7.42 -2.12
N THR A 86 31.21 -6.18 -2.64
CA THR A 86 31.08 -4.96 -1.84
C THR A 86 29.67 -4.80 -1.29
N TRP A 87 28.63 -5.06 -2.12
CA TRP A 87 27.24 -4.99 -1.69
C TRP A 87 26.83 -6.12 -0.75
N ASN A 88 27.38 -7.32 -0.91
CA ASN A 88 27.17 -8.45 0.00
C ASN A 88 27.74 -8.15 1.40
N ALA A 89 28.97 -7.61 1.46
CA ALA A 89 29.59 -7.16 2.69
C ALA A 89 28.79 -6.00 3.32
N ALA A 90 28.37 -5.00 2.53
CA ALA A 90 27.56 -3.89 3.01
C ALA A 90 26.20 -4.36 3.53
N ARG A 91 25.57 -5.33 2.87
CA ARG A 91 24.30 -5.94 3.31
C ARG A 91 24.45 -6.61 4.68
N THR A 92 25.55 -7.34 4.89
CA THR A 92 25.83 -8.01 6.17
C THR A 92 25.95 -7.01 7.32
N GLU A 93 26.72 -5.94 7.12
CA GLU A 93 26.83 -4.90 8.14
C GLU A 93 25.52 -4.11 8.32
N PHE A 94 24.79 -3.86 7.23
CA PHE A 94 23.49 -3.21 7.27
C PHE A 94 22.46 -4.03 8.06
N SER A 95 22.46 -5.36 7.93
CA SER A 95 21.63 -6.24 8.76
C SER A 95 21.94 -6.09 10.24
N ARG A 96 23.23 -6.01 10.59
CA ARG A 96 23.67 -5.84 11.98
C ARG A 96 23.22 -4.49 12.55
N LEU A 97 23.32 -3.42 11.77
CA LEU A 97 22.90 -2.07 12.17
C LEU A 97 21.38 -1.90 12.32
N THR A 98 20.59 -2.74 11.63
CA THR A 98 19.13 -2.63 11.59
C THR A 98 18.38 -3.72 12.36
N ALA A 99 19.09 -4.67 12.98
CA ALA A 99 18.50 -5.83 13.66
C ALA A 99 17.45 -5.46 14.73
N ASP A 100 17.77 -4.48 15.58
CA ASP A 100 16.91 -4.07 16.72
C ASP A 100 16.00 -2.88 16.38
N ARG A 101 15.90 -2.51 15.10
CA ARG A 101 15.10 -1.36 14.68
C ARG A 101 13.66 -1.78 14.40
N PRO A 102 12.66 -0.98 14.83
CA PRO A 102 11.29 -1.18 14.39
C PRO A 102 11.18 -1.00 12.87
N ASP A 103 10.20 -1.65 12.26
CA ASP A 103 9.96 -1.62 10.81
C ASP A 103 11.23 -1.97 9.98
N ARG A 104 12.07 -2.88 10.49
CA ARG A 104 13.33 -3.31 9.84
C ARG A 104 13.14 -3.73 8.37
N GLN A 105 11.94 -4.19 7.99
CA GLN A 105 11.63 -4.56 6.61
C GLN A 105 11.67 -3.37 5.66
N PHE A 106 11.45 -2.15 6.14
CA PHE A 106 11.46 -0.95 5.30
C PHE A 106 12.91 -0.57 4.96
N TYR A 107 13.83 -0.76 5.89
CA TYR A 107 15.27 -0.64 5.66
C TYR A 107 15.72 -1.62 4.57
N ALA A 108 15.28 -2.88 4.66
CA ALA A 108 15.54 -3.89 3.63
C ALA A 108 14.96 -3.50 2.26
N THR A 109 13.73 -2.97 2.20
CA THR A 109 13.11 -2.46 0.97
C THR A 109 13.89 -1.28 0.37
N PHE A 110 14.40 -0.37 1.21
CA PHE A 110 15.24 0.75 0.77
C PHE A 110 16.58 0.27 0.21
N PHE A 111 17.25 -0.65 0.90
CA PHE A 111 18.47 -1.29 0.43
C PHE A 111 18.27 -2.01 -0.92
N ASN A 112 17.22 -2.81 -1.04
CA ASN A 112 16.85 -3.50 -2.29
C ASN A 112 16.56 -2.52 -3.44
N SER A 113 16.02 -1.33 -3.13
CA SER A 113 15.77 -0.31 -4.14
C SER A 113 17.06 0.26 -4.73
N LEU A 114 18.11 0.38 -3.90
CA LEU A 114 19.44 0.82 -4.33
C LEU A 114 20.12 -0.26 -5.17
N THR A 115 20.18 -1.50 -4.68
CA THR A 115 20.85 -2.60 -5.40
C THR A 115 20.19 -2.87 -6.74
N ARG A 116 18.85 -2.81 -6.83
CA ARG A 116 18.13 -2.97 -8.10
C ARG A 116 18.38 -1.84 -9.10
N LYS A 117 18.71 -0.63 -8.65
CA LYS A 117 19.14 0.47 -9.54
C LYS A 117 20.57 0.26 -10.03
N VAL A 118 21.44 -0.35 -9.23
CA VAL A 118 22.84 -0.65 -9.58
C VAL A 118 22.96 -1.83 -10.54
N PHE A 119 22.44 -3.00 -10.15
CA PHE A 119 22.72 -4.27 -10.83
C PHE A 119 21.74 -4.62 -11.94
N ALA A 120 20.69 -3.82 -12.10
CA ALA A 120 19.61 -4.11 -13.02
C ALA A 120 19.02 -5.53 -12.86
N THR A 121 18.91 -6.02 -11.62
CA THR A 121 18.53 -7.40 -11.29
C THR A 121 17.29 -7.89 -12.06
N ILE A 122 17.40 -9.08 -12.66
CA ILE A 122 16.28 -9.86 -13.20
C ILE A 122 15.80 -10.84 -12.11
N GLY A 123 14.52 -10.76 -11.73
CA GLY A 123 13.98 -11.54 -10.62
C GLY A 123 14.46 -11.01 -9.26
N VAL A 124 15.24 -11.82 -8.56
CA VAL A 124 15.88 -11.52 -7.26
C VAL A 124 17.34 -11.95 -7.30
N ASN A 125 18.20 -11.22 -6.60
CA ASN A 125 19.60 -11.59 -6.41
C ASN A 125 19.89 -11.77 -4.91
N PRO A 126 19.84 -13.01 -4.38
CA PRO A 126 20.05 -13.28 -2.96
C PRO A 126 21.44 -12.90 -2.42
N ALA A 127 22.43 -12.71 -3.30
CA ALA A 127 23.77 -12.30 -2.90
C ALA A 127 23.80 -10.84 -2.41
N VAL A 128 22.97 -9.96 -3.00
CA VAL A 128 22.98 -8.53 -2.73
C VAL A 128 21.62 -7.96 -2.30
N GLU A 129 20.56 -8.75 -2.32
CA GLU A 129 19.21 -8.33 -1.88
C GLU A 129 18.78 -9.03 -0.59
N PHE A 130 17.89 -8.38 0.15
CA PHE A 130 17.11 -8.96 1.22
C PHE A 130 15.92 -9.72 0.64
N VAL A 131 16.06 -11.04 0.49
CA VAL A 131 15.06 -11.93 -0.13
C VAL A 131 14.25 -12.69 0.93
N THR A 132 14.64 -12.66 2.21
CA THR A 132 14.12 -13.55 3.25
C THR A 132 12.60 -13.46 3.46
N GLU A 133 12.03 -14.65 3.61
CA GLU A 133 10.61 -15.01 3.78
C GLU A 133 10.18 -15.11 5.25
N ALA A 134 11.07 -14.83 6.21
CA ALA A 134 10.76 -14.99 7.63
C ALA A 134 9.73 -13.94 8.07
N ASP A 135 8.50 -14.39 8.30
CA ASP A 135 7.44 -13.67 9.03
C ASP A 135 7.89 -13.52 10.50
N GLU A 136 8.87 -12.66 10.74
CA GLU A 136 9.20 -12.29 12.11
C GLU A 136 8.06 -11.46 12.71
N PRO A 137 7.66 -11.73 13.96
CA PRO A 137 6.59 -10.98 14.60
C PRO A 137 7.02 -9.50 14.71
N PRO A 138 6.16 -8.55 14.29
CA PRO A 138 6.53 -7.15 14.37
C PRO A 138 6.88 -6.74 15.79
N GLN A 139 7.93 -5.94 15.89
CA GLN A 139 8.37 -5.34 17.14
C GLN A 139 7.36 -4.28 17.59
N GLY A 140 7.07 -4.23 18.90
CA GLY A 140 6.17 -3.24 19.49
C GLY A 140 4.67 -3.54 19.35
N ALA A 141 3.86 -2.64 19.92
CA ALA A 141 2.40 -2.71 19.93
C ALA A 141 1.80 -1.49 19.23
N ALA A 142 0.61 -1.64 18.64
CA ALA A 142 -0.12 -0.52 18.09
C ALA A 142 -0.53 0.43 19.23
N PRO A 143 -0.44 1.76 19.04
CA PRO A 143 -0.86 2.73 20.04
C PRO A 143 -2.39 2.77 20.11
N VAL A 144 -2.95 1.98 21.03
CA VAL A 144 -4.39 1.78 21.20
C VAL A 144 -4.84 2.35 22.54
N ARG A 145 -5.92 3.12 22.51
CA ARG A 145 -6.58 3.67 23.69
C ARG A 145 -7.91 2.97 23.89
N GLU A 146 -8.09 2.40 25.08
CA GLU A 146 -9.38 1.88 25.53
C GLU A 146 -10.24 3.00 26.10
N ILE A 147 -11.51 3.05 25.69
CA ILE A 147 -12.46 4.08 26.10
C ILE A 147 -13.34 3.53 27.22
N GLY A 148 -13.33 4.21 28.36
CA GLY A 148 -14.10 3.82 29.53
C GLY A 148 -15.61 3.88 29.29
N LEU A 149 -16.30 2.76 29.52
CA LEU A 149 -17.74 2.61 29.33
C LEU A 149 -18.52 2.54 30.66
N GLN A 150 -17.85 2.75 31.81
CA GLN A 150 -18.43 2.59 33.15
C GLN A 150 -19.60 3.55 33.41
N GLN A 151 -19.55 4.75 32.83
CA GLN A 151 -20.61 5.77 32.91
C GLN A 151 -21.54 5.76 31.68
N GLY A 152 -21.48 4.71 30.87
CA GLY A 152 -22.22 4.55 29.62
C GLY A 152 -21.45 5.03 28.38
N LEU A 153 -21.90 4.53 27.22
CA LEU A 153 -21.24 4.76 25.93
C LEU A 153 -21.15 6.24 25.55
N VAL A 154 -22.21 7.03 25.76
CA VAL A 154 -22.20 8.47 25.45
C VAL A 154 -21.09 9.22 26.21
N ARG A 155 -20.90 8.95 27.51
CA ARG A 155 -19.82 9.57 28.31
C ARG A 155 -18.44 9.12 27.83
N GLY A 156 -18.28 7.85 27.49
CA GLY A 156 -17.05 7.34 26.87
C GLY A 156 -16.74 8.06 25.55
N LEU A 157 -17.74 8.26 24.70
CA LEU A 157 -17.61 8.97 23.43
C LEU A 157 -17.32 10.47 23.62
N GLU A 158 -17.91 11.13 24.60
CA GLU A 158 -17.53 12.50 24.96
C GLU A 158 -16.06 12.60 25.38
N SER A 159 -15.56 11.63 26.17
CA SER A 159 -14.15 11.56 26.55
C SER A 159 -13.23 11.30 25.35
N LEU A 160 -13.64 10.42 24.44
CA LEU A 160 -12.95 10.20 23.16
C LEU A 160 -12.85 11.50 22.37
N LEU A 161 -13.98 12.20 22.15
CA LEU A 161 -14.04 13.45 21.39
C LEU A 161 -13.20 14.56 22.03
N ALA A 162 -13.22 14.68 23.36
CA ALA A 162 -12.42 15.65 24.09
C ALA A 162 -10.91 15.39 23.99
N GLY A 163 -10.51 14.13 23.73
CA GLY A 163 -9.12 13.75 23.54
C GLY A 163 -8.59 13.91 22.10
N LEU A 164 -9.44 14.31 21.15
CA LEU A 164 -9.02 14.51 19.76
C LEU A 164 -8.21 15.80 19.60
N PRO A 165 -7.23 15.82 18.69
CA PRO A 165 -6.31 16.96 18.53
C PRO A 165 -7.02 18.29 18.20
N TRP A 166 -8.19 18.22 17.56
CA TRP A 166 -8.99 19.36 17.14
C TRP A 166 -10.30 19.49 17.93
N ALA A 167 -10.36 18.93 19.16
CA ALA A 167 -11.57 18.92 20.00
C ALA A 167 -12.20 20.31 20.19
N ALA A 168 -11.39 21.37 20.29
CA ALA A 168 -11.86 22.76 20.44
C ALA A 168 -12.62 23.30 19.22
N GLN A 169 -12.51 22.66 18.05
CA GLN A 169 -13.19 23.04 16.81
C GLN A 169 -14.42 22.18 16.53
N LEU A 170 -14.80 21.27 17.43
CA LEU A 170 -16.06 20.54 17.34
C LEU A 170 -17.24 21.51 17.47
N HIS A 171 -18.14 21.51 16.49
CA HIS A 171 -19.30 22.41 16.48
C HIS A 171 -20.27 22.11 17.65
N ASP A 172 -20.56 20.83 17.89
CA ASP A 172 -21.40 20.33 18.99
C ASP A 172 -20.93 18.92 19.37
N ALA A 173 -20.00 18.85 20.33
CA ALA A 173 -19.42 17.59 20.79
C ALA A 173 -20.46 16.64 21.42
N PRO A 174 -21.37 17.08 22.32
CA PRO A 174 -22.44 16.23 22.85
C PRO A 174 -23.38 15.67 21.77
N ARG A 175 -23.72 16.45 20.74
CA ARG A 175 -24.50 15.94 19.59
C ARG A 175 -23.73 14.92 18.78
N SER A 176 -22.44 15.16 18.52
CA SER A 176 -21.59 14.19 17.83
C SER A 176 -21.47 12.87 18.61
N ALA A 177 -21.31 12.93 19.94
CA ALA A 177 -21.29 11.75 20.80
C ALA A 177 -22.60 10.95 20.73
N ARG A 178 -23.75 11.63 20.81
CA ARG A 178 -25.07 10.98 20.68
C ARG A 178 -25.32 10.38 19.30
N PHE A 179 -24.85 11.05 18.24
CA PHE A 179 -24.90 10.51 16.89
C PHE A 179 -24.10 9.20 16.79
N ILE A 180 -22.86 9.20 17.29
CA ILE A 180 -22.00 8.00 17.27
C ILE A 180 -22.61 6.86 18.12
N ASP A 181 -23.13 7.16 19.31
CA ASP A 181 -23.84 6.18 20.15
C ASP A 181 -25.04 5.57 19.41
N GLY A 182 -25.85 6.42 18.76
CA GLY A 182 -27.01 5.97 17.98
C GLY A 182 -26.65 5.03 16.84
N GLU A 183 -25.61 5.33 16.07
CA GLU A 183 -25.12 4.47 14.98
C GLU A 183 -24.58 3.14 15.51
N ILE A 184 -23.77 3.16 16.58
CA ILE A 184 -23.25 1.95 17.23
C ILE A 184 -24.39 1.08 17.73
N ARG A 185 -25.32 1.64 18.49
CA ARG A 185 -26.46 0.89 19.04
C ARG A 185 -27.40 0.41 17.95
N GLY A 186 -27.60 1.18 16.88
CA GLY A 186 -28.42 0.78 15.73
C GLY A 186 -27.89 -0.50 15.09
N VAL A 187 -26.59 -0.55 14.78
CA VAL A 187 -25.96 -1.75 14.20
C VAL A 187 -26.02 -2.93 15.16
N LEU A 188 -25.73 -2.72 16.45
CA LEU A 188 -25.79 -3.79 17.44
C LEU A 188 -27.21 -4.32 17.64
N ALA A 189 -28.23 -3.45 17.63
CA ALA A 189 -29.63 -3.85 17.76
C ALA A 189 -30.10 -4.72 16.59
N VAL A 190 -29.76 -4.35 15.35
CA VAL A 190 -30.07 -5.15 14.15
C VAL A 190 -29.43 -6.54 14.22
N ARG A 191 -28.30 -6.68 14.92
CA ARG A 191 -27.58 -7.95 15.11
C ARG A 191 -28.00 -8.71 16.37
N GLY A 192 -28.94 -8.20 17.17
CA GLY A 192 -29.36 -8.83 18.42
C GLY A 192 -28.36 -8.70 19.58
N LEU A 193 -27.48 -7.68 19.55
CA LEU A 193 -26.35 -7.50 20.48
C LEU A 193 -26.50 -6.25 21.38
N SER A 194 -27.72 -5.75 21.59
CA SER A 194 -28.00 -4.46 22.24
C SER A 194 -27.41 -4.29 23.66
N SER A 195 -27.27 -5.37 24.42
CA SER A 195 -26.70 -5.38 25.78
C SER A 195 -25.25 -5.89 25.83
N GLY A 196 -24.66 -6.24 24.68
CA GLY A 196 -23.40 -6.98 24.62
C GLY A 196 -22.14 -6.14 24.50
N LEU A 197 -22.22 -4.81 24.39
CA LEU A 197 -21.04 -3.96 24.23
C LEU A 197 -20.22 -3.91 25.52
N ALA A 198 -19.05 -4.56 25.51
CA ALA A 198 -18.15 -4.62 26.65
C ALA A 198 -16.97 -3.65 26.53
N ARG A 199 -16.46 -3.44 25.31
CA ARG A 199 -15.21 -2.72 25.08
C ARG A 199 -15.25 -1.90 23.79
N LEU A 200 -14.75 -0.68 23.87
CA LEU A 200 -14.50 0.21 22.74
C LEU A 200 -13.04 0.64 22.80
N GLU A 201 -12.28 0.38 21.75
CA GLU A 201 -10.90 0.82 21.64
C GLU A 201 -10.65 1.49 20.30
N VAL A 202 -9.75 2.48 20.30
CA VAL A 202 -9.36 3.23 19.10
C VAL A 202 -7.84 3.32 19.01
N LEU A 203 -7.32 3.34 17.79
CA LEU A 203 -5.97 3.80 17.53
C LEU A 203 -5.87 5.28 17.95
N GLU A 204 -4.83 5.60 18.71
CA GLU A 204 -4.52 6.99 19.08
C GLU A 204 -4.29 7.91 17.88
N PRO A 205 -3.54 7.51 16.83
CA PRO A 205 -3.32 8.38 15.68
C PRO A 205 -4.60 8.53 14.84
N VAL A 206 -4.93 9.77 14.50
CA VAL A 206 -6.02 10.10 13.58
C VAL A 206 -5.55 9.94 12.14
N PHE A 207 -6.37 9.28 11.32
CA PHE A 207 -6.10 9.07 9.91
C PHE A 207 -6.72 10.21 9.12
N TYR A 208 -5.97 10.83 8.21
CA TYR A 208 -6.47 11.92 7.37
C TYR A 208 -6.44 11.52 5.90
N ARG A 209 -7.49 11.85 5.15
CA ARG A 209 -7.51 11.68 3.70
C ARG A 209 -8.47 12.66 3.06
N ALA A 210 -8.01 13.31 2.00
CA ALA A 210 -8.76 14.35 1.29
C ALA A 210 -9.30 15.40 2.30
N THR A 211 -10.62 15.45 2.49
CA THR A 211 -11.32 16.44 3.33
C THR A 211 -11.85 15.85 4.65
N ARG A 212 -11.38 14.65 5.02
CA ARG A 212 -11.91 13.89 6.16
C ARG A 212 -10.81 13.46 7.12
N ALA A 213 -11.16 13.43 8.39
CA ALA A 213 -10.41 12.78 9.46
C ALA A 213 -11.14 11.50 9.90
N TYR A 214 -10.41 10.49 10.34
CA TYR A 214 -10.95 9.19 10.69
C TYR A 214 -10.31 8.69 11.98
N VAL A 215 -11.16 8.34 12.95
CA VAL A 215 -10.78 7.57 14.13
C VAL A 215 -11.06 6.11 13.83
N VAL A 216 -10.04 5.26 13.97
CA VAL A 216 -10.09 3.84 13.58
C VAL A 216 -9.94 2.99 14.84
N GLY A 217 -10.78 2.00 15.00
CA GLY A 217 -10.90 1.24 16.24
C GLY A 217 -11.66 -0.06 16.07
N ARG A 218 -12.11 -0.62 17.18
CA ARG A 218 -13.09 -1.71 17.21
C ARG A 218 -13.99 -1.62 18.44
N VAL A 219 -15.16 -2.21 18.29
CA VAL A 219 -16.10 -2.48 19.38
C VAL A 219 -16.18 -3.99 19.57
N SER A 220 -16.31 -4.42 20.82
CA SER A 220 -16.35 -5.85 21.14
C SER A 220 -17.24 -6.14 22.33
N GLY A 221 -17.69 -7.39 22.38
CA GLY A 221 -18.52 -7.96 23.41
C GLY A 221 -18.21 -9.44 23.59
N GLU A 222 -19.10 -10.15 24.28
CA GLU A 222 -18.94 -11.59 24.49
C GLU A 222 -19.01 -12.36 23.16
N GLY A 223 -17.88 -12.94 22.75
CA GLY A 223 -17.79 -13.78 21.55
C GLY A 223 -17.83 -13.04 20.21
N TRP A 224 -17.81 -11.70 20.19
CA TRP A 224 -17.81 -10.93 18.95
C TRP A 224 -16.91 -9.69 19.01
N THR A 225 -16.43 -9.28 17.84
CA THR A 225 -15.64 -8.07 17.64
C THR A 225 -15.96 -7.52 16.26
N PHE A 226 -16.24 -6.21 16.18
CA PHE A 226 -16.44 -5.52 14.92
C PHE A 226 -15.49 -4.34 14.79
N PRO A 227 -15.00 -4.05 13.57
CA PRO A 227 -14.29 -2.81 13.34
C PRO A 227 -15.17 -1.60 13.69
N LEU A 228 -14.55 -0.47 14.01
CA LEU A 228 -15.20 0.81 14.18
C LEU A 228 -14.39 1.86 13.44
N VAL A 229 -15.02 2.62 12.55
CA VAL A 229 -14.43 3.85 12.01
C VAL A 229 -15.41 4.99 12.16
N ILE A 230 -14.97 6.09 12.77
CA ILE A 230 -15.73 7.33 12.88
C ILE A 230 -15.08 8.34 11.93
N ALA A 231 -15.81 8.76 10.91
CA ALA A 231 -15.34 9.79 9.99
C ALA A 231 -15.85 11.17 10.43
N PHE A 232 -14.99 12.17 10.31
CA PHE A 232 -15.28 13.55 10.66
C PHE A 232 -15.14 14.45 9.44
N ALA A 233 -16.12 15.34 9.29
CA ALA A 233 -16.17 16.38 8.28
C ALA A 233 -15.87 17.74 8.90
N HIS A 234 -15.31 18.66 8.11
CA HIS A 234 -15.10 20.05 8.53
C HIS A 234 -15.90 21.03 7.65
N PRO A 235 -17.23 21.10 7.81
CA PRO A 235 -18.04 22.17 7.23
C PRO A 235 -17.71 23.53 7.87
N GLU A 236 -18.26 24.62 7.32
CA GLU A 236 -17.99 25.98 7.82
C GLU A 236 -18.44 26.21 9.27
N SER A 237 -19.42 25.44 9.75
CA SER A 237 -19.91 25.51 11.12
C SER A 237 -18.92 24.93 12.15
N GLY A 238 -17.92 24.17 11.73
CA GLY A 238 -16.98 23.46 12.61
C GLY A 238 -17.05 21.95 12.42
N ILE A 239 -16.16 21.22 13.09
CA ILE A 239 -15.97 19.78 12.88
C ILE A 239 -17.14 19.00 13.48
N VAL A 240 -17.61 17.99 12.74
CA VAL A 240 -18.73 17.11 13.14
C VAL A 240 -18.43 15.66 12.79
N ALA A 241 -18.97 14.72 13.60
CA ALA A 241 -19.04 13.32 13.20
C ALA A 241 -20.01 13.18 12.02
N ASP A 242 -19.53 12.63 10.91
CA ASP A 242 -20.23 12.58 9.62
C ASP A 242 -20.82 11.20 9.37
N THR A 243 -20.07 10.14 9.68
CA THR A 243 -20.51 8.75 9.51
C THR A 243 -19.75 7.82 10.45
N VAL A 244 -20.40 6.71 10.81
CA VAL A 244 -19.83 5.63 11.62
C VAL A 244 -19.96 4.33 10.84
N MET A 245 -18.85 3.61 10.67
CA MET A 245 -18.79 2.34 9.95
C MET A 245 -18.42 1.22 10.91
N ILE A 246 -19.20 0.14 10.94
CA ILE A 246 -19.09 -0.95 11.94
C ILE A 246 -19.09 -2.34 11.26
N SER A 247 -18.84 -2.37 9.95
CA SER A 247 -18.74 -3.62 9.20
C SER A 247 -17.52 -3.66 8.31
N ASP A 248 -16.99 -4.86 8.12
CA ASP A 248 -15.91 -5.12 7.16
C ASP A 248 -16.30 -4.69 5.74
N TYR A 249 -17.58 -4.83 5.38
CA TYR A 249 -18.09 -4.38 4.08
C TYR A 249 -17.90 -2.87 3.85
N GLU A 250 -18.11 -2.05 4.88
CA GLU A 250 -17.92 -0.59 4.82
C GLU A 250 -16.44 -0.18 4.88
N LEU A 251 -15.64 -0.92 5.67
CA LEU A 251 -14.22 -0.62 5.83
C LEU A 251 -13.39 -1.00 4.60
N ARG A 252 -13.73 -2.10 3.91
CA ARG A 252 -13.01 -2.56 2.71
C ARG A 252 -12.81 -1.48 1.64
N PRO A 253 -13.84 -0.72 1.22
CA PRO A 253 -13.65 0.38 0.27
C PRO A 253 -12.97 1.60 0.90
N LEU A 254 -13.06 1.80 2.21
CA LEU A 254 -12.36 2.88 2.91
C LEU A 254 -10.85 2.65 2.92
N PHE A 255 -10.40 1.42 3.21
CA PHE A 255 -9.02 0.97 3.08
C PHE A 255 -8.77 0.34 1.71
N GLY A 256 -9.52 0.77 0.69
CA GLY A 256 -9.48 0.21 -0.66
C GLY A 256 -8.29 0.71 -1.49
N PHE A 257 -7.84 -0.14 -2.43
CA PHE A 257 -6.83 0.18 -3.43
C PHE A 257 -7.28 1.27 -4.43
N SER A 258 -8.55 1.67 -4.43
CA SER A 258 -9.07 2.70 -5.34
C SER A 258 -9.05 4.12 -4.75
N ARG A 259 -8.52 4.30 -3.55
CA ARG A 259 -8.47 5.61 -2.87
C ARG A 259 -7.03 6.06 -2.66
N SER A 260 -6.87 7.38 -2.48
CA SER A 260 -5.63 7.96 -1.98
C SER A 260 -5.19 7.34 -0.66
N TYR A 261 -3.89 7.38 -0.40
CA TYR A 261 -3.30 6.89 0.83
C TYR A 261 -3.64 7.82 2.00
N PHE A 262 -3.79 7.26 3.19
CA PHE A 262 -3.97 8.01 4.43
C PHE A 262 -2.69 8.75 4.82
N HIS A 263 -2.85 9.96 5.34
CA HIS A 263 -1.85 10.63 6.16
C HIS A 263 -2.12 10.27 7.62
N VAL A 264 -1.24 9.46 8.19
CA VAL A 264 -1.29 9.02 9.59
C VAL A 264 0.14 8.91 10.11
N ASP A 265 0.47 9.65 11.16
CA ASP A 265 1.81 9.62 11.73
C ASP A 265 1.96 8.42 12.65
N LEU A 266 2.85 7.50 12.28
CA LEU A 266 3.03 6.21 12.92
C LEU A 266 4.50 6.03 13.33
N ALA A 267 4.72 5.72 14.60
CA ALA A 267 6.06 5.40 15.12
C ALA A 267 6.51 4.01 14.68
N VAL A 268 5.61 3.03 14.70
CA VAL A 268 5.84 1.65 14.25
C VAL A 268 4.70 1.22 13.34
N VAL A 269 4.97 1.13 12.04
CA VAL A 269 3.95 0.87 11.02
C VAL A 269 3.49 -0.58 11.04
N GLU A 270 4.41 -1.53 11.18
CA GLU A 270 4.08 -2.96 11.17
C GLU A 270 3.09 -3.33 12.29
N ALA A 271 3.22 -2.71 13.47
CA ALA A 271 2.30 -2.91 14.60
C ALA A 271 0.87 -2.46 14.27
N VAL A 272 0.72 -1.32 13.59
CA VAL A 272 -0.59 -0.82 13.14
C VAL A 272 -1.14 -1.65 11.99
N VAL A 273 -0.31 -2.13 11.06
CA VAL A 273 -0.75 -3.07 10.02
C VAL A 273 -1.31 -4.34 10.64
N ARG A 274 -0.63 -4.92 11.65
CA ARG A 274 -1.12 -6.09 12.39
C ARG A 274 -2.47 -5.80 13.08
N TYR A 275 -2.61 -4.62 13.69
CA TYR A 275 -3.89 -4.20 14.27
C TYR A 275 -5.00 -4.13 13.21
N LEU A 276 -4.72 -3.51 12.06
CA LEU A 276 -5.67 -3.41 10.95
C LEU A 276 -6.06 -4.78 10.38
N CYS A 277 -5.12 -5.72 10.26
CA CYS A 277 -5.41 -7.11 9.90
C CYS A 277 -6.40 -7.77 10.88
N SER A 278 -6.30 -7.46 12.18
CA SER A 278 -7.18 -8.04 13.20
C SER A 278 -8.62 -7.51 13.14
N ILE A 279 -8.86 -6.35 12.53
CA ILE A 279 -10.20 -5.76 12.39
C ILE A 279 -10.76 -5.85 10.96
N MET A 280 -9.92 -6.20 9.97
CA MET A 280 -10.28 -6.42 8.56
C MET A 280 -9.69 -7.76 8.06
N PRO A 281 -10.20 -8.90 8.56
CA PRO A 281 -9.69 -10.21 8.16
C PRO A 281 -9.91 -10.42 6.65
N GLY A 282 -8.84 -10.85 5.96
CA GLY A 282 -8.84 -11.08 4.51
C GLY A 282 -8.40 -9.88 3.67
N LYS A 283 -8.16 -8.72 4.28
CA LYS A 283 -7.51 -7.60 3.57
C LYS A 283 -6.02 -7.92 3.36
N PRO A 284 -5.49 -7.85 2.12
CA PRO A 284 -4.08 -8.15 1.89
C PRO A 284 -3.15 -7.18 2.61
N VAL A 285 -2.10 -7.72 3.22
CA VAL A 285 -1.08 -6.95 3.96
C VAL A 285 -0.39 -5.91 3.07
N ASP A 286 -0.12 -6.23 1.81
CA ASP A 286 0.47 -5.32 0.85
C ASP A 286 -0.41 -4.09 0.57
N GLU A 287 -1.73 -4.29 0.55
CA GLU A 287 -2.68 -3.18 0.41
C GLU A 287 -2.72 -2.32 1.67
N LEU A 288 -2.60 -2.92 2.86
CA LEU A 288 -2.54 -2.17 4.12
C LEU A 288 -1.30 -1.27 4.20
N TYR A 289 -0.12 -1.75 3.83
CA TYR A 289 1.06 -0.88 3.72
C TYR A 289 0.85 0.25 2.71
N ALA A 290 0.31 -0.07 1.54
CA ALA A 290 0.05 0.94 0.50
C ALA A 290 -0.89 2.03 1.00
N VAL A 291 -2.04 1.68 1.61
CA VAL A 291 -3.01 2.68 2.10
C VAL A 291 -2.49 3.51 3.27
N LEU A 292 -1.47 3.05 4.01
CA LEU A 292 -0.76 3.85 5.01
C LEU A 292 0.33 4.76 4.40
N GLY A 293 0.45 4.80 3.07
CA GLY A 293 1.43 5.59 2.34
C GLY A 293 2.78 4.91 2.14
N ARG A 294 2.95 3.67 2.59
CA ARG A 294 4.19 2.88 2.43
C ARG A 294 4.14 2.05 1.15
N ALA A 295 3.88 2.69 0.01
CA ALA A 295 3.65 2.05 -1.27
C ALA A 295 4.81 1.13 -1.73
N LYS A 296 6.06 1.51 -1.45
CA LYS A 296 7.24 0.69 -1.79
C LYS A 296 7.34 -0.58 -0.94
N GLN A 297 6.99 -0.51 0.35
CA GLN A 297 6.85 -1.71 1.17
C GLN A 297 5.68 -2.57 0.69
N GLY A 298 4.53 -1.95 0.38
CA GLY A 298 3.40 -2.66 -0.21
C GLY A 298 3.79 -3.41 -1.48
N LYS A 299 4.63 -2.82 -2.33
CA LYS A 299 5.19 -3.49 -3.52
C LYS A 299 6.04 -4.71 -3.16
N THR A 300 6.92 -4.61 -2.16
CA THR A 300 7.72 -5.73 -1.64
C THR A 300 6.80 -6.86 -1.14
N GLU A 301 5.79 -6.53 -0.32
CA GLU A 301 4.84 -7.52 0.19
C GLU A 301 4.00 -8.16 -0.92
N ARG A 302 3.61 -7.38 -1.93
CA ARG A 302 2.88 -7.90 -3.09
C ARG A 302 3.71 -8.90 -3.87
N TYR A 303 4.99 -8.60 -4.09
CA TYR A 303 5.93 -9.53 -4.71
C TYR A 303 6.04 -10.83 -3.89
N ARG A 304 6.27 -10.73 -2.57
CA ARG A 304 6.34 -11.89 -1.67
C ARG A 304 5.07 -12.72 -1.71
N ARG A 305 3.90 -12.07 -1.66
CA ARG A 305 2.59 -12.73 -1.74
C ARG A 305 2.40 -13.47 -3.06
N LEU A 306 2.76 -12.86 -4.19
CA LEU A 306 2.67 -13.49 -5.51
C LEU A 306 3.57 -14.72 -5.62
N PHE A 307 4.84 -14.64 -5.19
CA PHE A 307 5.76 -15.77 -5.31
C PHE A 307 5.45 -16.89 -4.31
N ARG A 308 4.93 -16.57 -3.12
CA ARG A 308 4.33 -17.57 -2.21
C ARG A 308 3.14 -18.28 -2.86
N HIS A 309 2.27 -17.53 -3.53
CA HIS A 309 1.14 -18.11 -4.28
C HIS A 309 1.61 -19.05 -5.39
N LEU A 310 2.62 -18.63 -6.17
CA LEU A 310 3.18 -19.47 -7.22
C LEU A 310 3.83 -20.75 -6.67
N ALA A 311 4.50 -20.67 -5.51
CA ALA A 311 5.08 -21.85 -4.87
C ALA A 311 4.02 -22.81 -4.31
N ALA A 312 2.86 -22.30 -3.86
CA ALA A 312 1.81 -23.08 -3.22
C ALA A 312 0.68 -23.53 -4.17
N SER A 313 0.73 -23.17 -5.46
CA SER A 313 -0.32 -23.46 -6.44
C SER A 313 0.24 -23.98 -7.76
N THR A 314 -0.60 -24.67 -8.53
CA THR A 314 -0.31 -25.09 -9.91
C THR A 314 -1.00 -24.20 -10.96
N ASP A 315 -1.62 -23.10 -10.54
CA ASP A 315 -2.33 -22.16 -11.42
C ASP A 315 -1.49 -21.73 -12.61
N LEU A 316 -2.10 -21.68 -13.79
CA LEU A 316 -1.47 -21.09 -14.97
C LEU A 316 -1.87 -19.61 -15.07
N PHE A 317 -0.92 -18.78 -15.51
CA PHE A 317 -1.22 -17.46 -16.03
C PHE A 317 -2.05 -17.62 -17.29
N VAL A 318 -3.24 -17.02 -17.27
CA VAL A 318 -4.22 -17.04 -18.35
C VAL A 318 -4.65 -15.61 -18.67
N HIS A 319 -5.17 -15.37 -19.86
CA HIS A 319 -5.78 -14.08 -20.17
C HIS A 319 -6.86 -13.72 -19.16
N ALA A 320 -6.92 -12.45 -18.78
CA ALA A 320 -8.01 -11.98 -17.94
C ALA A 320 -9.33 -11.99 -18.73
N GLU A 321 -10.42 -12.29 -18.04
CA GLU A 321 -11.76 -12.22 -18.61
C GLU A 321 -12.10 -10.82 -19.13
N GLY A 322 -13.03 -10.76 -20.09
CA GLY A 322 -13.53 -9.53 -20.67
C GLY A 322 -13.05 -9.31 -22.11
N VAL A 323 -13.21 -8.07 -22.59
CA VAL A 323 -12.84 -7.70 -23.96
C VAL A 323 -11.32 -7.52 -24.06
N ARG A 324 -10.72 -8.15 -25.08
CA ARG A 324 -9.28 -8.03 -25.36
C ARG A 324 -8.89 -6.57 -25.60
N GLY A 325 -7.91 -6.09 -24.84
CA GLY A 325 -7.45 -4.70 -24.90
C GLY A 325 -6.54 -4.42 -26.11
N MET A 326 -6.76 -3.30 -26.78
CA MET A 326 -5.97 -2.83 -27.93
C MET A 326 -4.58 -2.29 -27.57
N VAL A 327 -4.34 -2.00 -26.28
CA VAL A 327 -3.11 -1.34 -25.78
C VAL A 327 -2.33 -2.22 -24.80
N MET A 328 -3.03 -3.07 -24.05
CA MET A 328 -2.46 -3.90 -23.00
C MET A 328 -2.76 -5.38 -23.29
N VAL A 329 -1.77 -6.25 -23.07
CA VAL A 329 -2.01 -7.66 -22.78
C VAL A 329 -2.31 -7.76 -21.28
N VAL A 330 -3.48 -8.32 -20.94
CA VAL A 330 -3.95 -8.42 -19.55
C VAL A 330 -4.15 -9.89 -19.20
N PHE A 331 -3.52 -10.32 -18.12
CA PHE A 331 -3.55 -11.71 -17.67
C PHE A 331 -3.64 -11.80 -16.15
N THR A 332 -3.95 -12.99 -15.63
CA THR A 332 -4.21 -13.28 -14.22
C THR A 332 -3.84 -14.73 -13.90
N LEU A 333 -3.86 -15.07 -12.61
CA LEU A 333 -4.00 -16.46 -12.15
C LEU A 333 -5.44 -16.65 -11.64
N ASP A 334 -6.00 -17.85 -11.78
CA ASP A 334 -7.41 -18.10 -11.44
C ASP A 334 -7.72 -17.85 -9.96
N SER A 335 -6.88 -18.36 -9.06
CA SER A 335 -7.09 -18.19 -7.61
C SER A 335 -6.43 -16.93 -7.02
N SER A 336 -5.91 -16.04 -7.88
CA SER A 336 -5.29 -14.78 -7.45
C SER A 336 -6.23 -13.58 -7.57
N ASP A 337 -6.04 -12.63 -6.67
CA ASP A 337 -6.72 -11.33 -6.68
C ASP A 337 -5.96 -10.24 -7.47
N LEU A 338 -4.97 -10.64 -8.27
CA LEU A 338 -4.12 -9.74 -9.05
C LEU A 338 -4.36 -9.90 -10.55
N VAL A 339 -4.36 -8.78 -11.27
CA VAL A 339 -4.18 -8.75 -12.73
C VAL A 339 -2.84 -8.13 -13.08
N PHE A 340 -2.27 -8.63 -14.16
CA PHE A 340 -0.99 -8.22 -14.73
C PHE A 340 -1.26 -7.56 -16.07
N LYS A 341 -0.65 -6.40 -16.28
CA LYS A 341 -0.81 -5.66 -17.53
C LYS A 341 0.55 -5.34 -18.12
N VAL A 342 0.75 -5.78 -19.36
CA VAL A 342 1.93 -5.46 -20.17
C VAL A 342 1.49 -4.62 -21.35
N ILE A 343 2.19 -3.52 -21.61
CA ILE A 343 1.89 -2.64 -22.74
C ILE A 343 2.36 -3.34 -24.03
N ARG A 344 1.50 -3.40 -25.05
CA ARG A 344 1.86 -3.93 -26.38
C ARG A 344 2.95 -3.08 -27.04
N ASP A 345 3.69 -3.66 -27.98
CA ASP A 345 4.71 -2.93 -28.74
C ASP A 345 4.07 -2.08 -29.85
N ARG A 346 2.97 -2.60 -30.42
CA ARG A 346 2.13 -1.92 -31.41
C ARG A 346 0.68 -1.94 -30.96
N PHE A 347 0.00 -0.81 -31.07
CA PHE A 347 -1.41 -0.68 -30.68
C PHE A 347 -2.33 -0.87 -31.88
N ASP A 348 -3.46 -1.52 -31.65
CA ASP A 348 -4.45 -1.72 -32.71
C ASP A 348 -5.13 -0.40 -33.08
N TRP A 349 -5.43 -0.23 -34.37
CA TRP A 349 -6.24 0.89 -34.85
C TRP A 349 -7.62 0.88 -34.14
N PRO A 350 -8.17 2.02 -33.71
CA PRO A 350 -7.79 3.41 -34.02
C PRO A 350 -6.86 4.09 -33.00
N LYS A 351 -6.13 3.35 -32.15
CA LYS A 351 -5.32 3.96 -31.10
C LYS A 351 -4.09 4.66 -31.67
N THR A 352 -4.01 5.97 -31.45
CA THR A 352 -2.89 6.84 -31.86
C THR A 352 -1.93 7.20 -30.71
N THR A 353 -2.21 6.71 -29.50
CA THR A 353 -1.39 6.97 -28.31
C THR A 353 -0.05 6.25 -28.40
N SER A 354 1.01 6.80 -27.79
CA SER A 354 2.31 6.13 -27.69
C SER A 354 2.49 5.33 -26.39
N ARG A 355 3.46 4.41 -26.36
CA ARG A 355 3.85 3.70 -25.14
C ARG A 355 4.23 4.68 -24.00
N ALA A 356 4.96 5.75 -24.32
CA ALA A 356 5.36 6.76 -23.34
C ALA A 356 4.15 7.48 -22.74
N GLU A 357 3.16 7.83 -23.54
CA GLU A 357 1.91 8.44 -23.07
C GLU A 357 1.09 7.50 -22.19
N VAL A 358 1.08 6.18 -22.49
CA VAL A 358 0.45 5.17 -21.61
C VAL A 358 1.15 5.15 -20.25
N MET A 359 2.48 5.09 -20.23
CA MET A 359 3.24 5.11 -18.98
C MET A 359 3.01 6.39 -18.17
N GLU A 360 2.93 7.55 -18.83
CA GLU A 360 2.64 8.82 -18.17
C GLU A 360 1.23 8.85 -17.56
N LYS A 361 0.24 8.23 -18.21
CA LYS A 361 -1.11 8.07 -17.62
C LYS A 361 -1.07 7.20 -16.35
N TYR A 362 -0.31 6.12 -16.32
CA TYR A 362 -0.14 5.33 -15.09
C TYR A 362 0.51 6.14 -13.96
N ARG A 363 1.56 6.92 -14.27
CA ARG A 363 2.20 7.81 -13.28
C ARG A 363 1.24 8.89 -12.78
N PHE A 364 0.44 9.47 -13.68
CA PHE A 364 -0.58 10.44 -13.33
C PHE A 364 -1.58 9.85 -12.32
N VAL A 365 -2.15 8.68 -12.61
CA VAL A 365 -3.10 7.99 -11.70
C VAL A 365 -2.47 7.65 -10.35
N PHE A 366 -1.19 7.28 -10.34
CA PHE A 366 -0.47 6.98 -9.10
C PHE A 366 -0.31 8.22 -8.19
N ARG A 367 -0.07 9.40 -8.78
CA ARG A 367 0.14 10.68 -8.05
C ARG A 367 -1.16 11.39 -7.66
N HIS A 368 -2.27 11.11 -8.34
CA HIS A 368 -3.52 11.85 -8.16
C HIS A 368 -4.49 11.14 -7.23
N ASP A 369 -5.48 11.90 -6.73
CA ASP A 369 -6.58 11.28 -5.99
C ASP A 369 -7.39 10.38 -6.92
N ARG A 370 -7.41 9.10 -6.56
CA ARG A 370 -8.15 8.08 -7.29
C ARG A 370 -9.65 8.12 -7.01
N VAL A 371 -10.10 8.90 -6.03
CA VAL A 371 -11.49 9.19 -5.66
C VAL A 371 -12.40 7.96 -5.46
N GLY A 372 -11.82 6.77 -5.28
CA GLY A 372 -12.56 5.51 -5.21
C GLY A 372 -12.92 4.91 -6.58
N ARG A 373 -12.50 5.54 -7.69
CA ARG A 373 -12.90 5.18 -9.07
C ARG A 373 -11.76 4.68 -9.94
N LEU A 374 -10.51 4.98 -9.59
CA LEU A 374 -9.33 4.48 -10.29
C LEU A 374 -8.59 3.45 -9.43
N VAL A 375 -8.11 2.38 -10.03
CA VAL A 375 -7.37 1.30 -9.33
C VAL A 375 -5.90 1.71 -9.18
N ASP A 376 -5.34 1.51 -7.99
CA ASP A 376 -3.89 1.66 -7.79
C ASP A 376 -3.13 0.59 -8.59
N ALA A 377 -2.15 1.04 -9.38
CA ALA A 377 -1.35 0.22 -10.27
C ALA A 377 0.11 0.28 -9.84
N GLN A 378 0.65 -0.86 -9.42
CA GLN A 378 2.04 -0.95 -9.00
C GLN A 378 2.93 -1.35 -10.18
N GLU A 379 3.91 -0.51 -10.47
CA GLU A 379 4.91 -0.80 -11.51
C GLU A 379 5.95 -1.80 -11.00
N PHE A 380 6.11 -2.92 -11.69
CA PHE A 380 7.17 -3.91 -11.49
C PHE A 380 8.09 -3.97 -12.70
N ARG A 381 9.38 -4.23 -12.44
CA ARG A 381 10.40 -4.30 -13.47
C ARG A 381 11.20 -5.58 -13.37
N ARG A 382 11.57 -6.12 -14.54
CA ARG A 382 12.45 -7.29 -14.71
C ARG A 382 12.01 -8.47 -13.85
N LEU A 383 10.73 -8.81 -13.97
CA LEU A 383 10.17 -9.99 -13.31
C LEU A 383 10.64 -11.25 -14.03
N ARG A 384 10.87 -12.31 -13.26
CA ARG A 384 11.24 -13.64 -13.75
C ARG A 384 10.18 -14.62 -13.31
N PHE A 385 9.54 -15.28 -14.26
CA PHE A 385 8.50 -16.27 -14.00
C PHE A 385 8.83 -17.58 -14.71
N PRO A 386 8.52 -18.76 -14.13
CA PRO A 386 8.69 -20.01 -14.84
C PRO A 386 7.78 -20.04 -16.07
N ARG A 387 8.34 -20.30 -17.26
CA ARG A 387 7.61 -20.34 -18.53
C ARG A 387 6.47 -21.36 -18.49
N ALA A 388 6.69 -22.51 -17.85
CA ALA A 388 5.69 -23.57 -17.71
C ALA A 388 4.43 -23.14 -16.94
N ARG A 389 4.46 -21.96 -16.29
CA ARG A 389 3.29 -21.39 -15.59
C ARG A 389 2.44 -20.50 -16.49
N PHE A 390 2.68 -20.42 -17.79
CA PHE A 390 1.84 -19.65 -18.72
C PHE A 390 1.05 -20.58 -19.63
N ALA A 391 -0.23 -20.30 -19.82
CA ALA A 391 -1.02 -20.94 -20.87
C ALA A 391 -0.37 -20.67 -22.24
N PRO A 392 -0.30 -21.67 -23.15
CA PRO A 392 0.37 -21.52 -24.43
C PRO A 392 -0.10 -20.30 -25.23
N GLU A 393 -1.41 -20.06 -25.26
CA GLU A 393 -2.03 -18.97 -26.01
C GLU A 393 -1.64 -17.59 -25.46
N LEU A 394 -1.48 -17.49 -24.14
CA LEU A 394 -1.01 -16.26 -23.49
C LEU A 394 0.46 -16.02 -23.77
N LEU A 395 1.27 -17.07 -23.68
CA LEU A 395 2.70 -16.98 -23.96
C LEU A 395 2.93 -16.52 -25.41
N ASP A 396 2.23 -17.12 -26.37
CA ASP A 396 2.29 -16.75 -27.79
C ASP A 396 1.90 -15.28 -28.00
N GLU A 397 0.84 -14.79 -27.33
CA GLU A 397 0.47 -13.38 -27.43
C GLU A 397 1.55 -12.47 -26.86
N LEU A 398 2.14 -12.80 -25.71
CA LEU A 398 3.21 -12.00 -25.10
C LEU A 398 4.45 -11.94 -26.00
N MET A 399 4.82 -13.05 -26.63
CA MET A 399 5.97 -13.11 -27.54
C MET A 399 5.73 -12.39 -28.87
N ASN A 400 4.49 -12.27 -29.32
CA ASN A 400 4.16 -11.63 -30.61
C ASN A 400 3.76 -10.16 -30.48
N SER A 401 3.11 -9.78 -29.37
CA SER A 401 2.52 -8.44 -29.19
C SER A 401 3.27 -7.57 -28.19
N ALA A 402 4.19 -8.13 -27.41
CA ALA A 402 4.94 -7.44 -26.36
C ALA A 402 6.40 -7.92 -26.27
N ALA A 403 7.00 -8.30 -27.40
CA ALA A 403 8.37 -8.82 -27.52
C ALA A 403 9.43 -7.81 -27.04
N ASP A 404 9.19 -6.50 -27.16
CA ASP A 404 10.12 -5.48 -26.65
C ASP A 404 10.15 -5.46 -25.10
N THR A 405 9.15 -6.06 -24.44
CA THR A 405 9.02 -6.12 -22.98
C THR A 405 9.17 -7.52 -22.41
N CYS A 406 8.85 -8.55 -23.20
CA CYS A 406 8.78 -9.94 -22.79
C CYS A 406 9.76 -10.77 -23.61
N ARG A 407 10.60 -11.55 -22.96
CA ARG A 407 11.54 -12.48 -23.63
C ARG A 407 11.69 -13.78 -22.86
N LEU A 408 12.04 -14.85 -23.57
CA LEU A 408 12.42 -16.12 -22.95
C LEU A 408 13.89 -16.12 -22.57
N ASP A 409 14.20 -16.69 -21.42
CA ASP A 409 15.55 -16.97 -20.92
C ASP A 409 15.57 -18.40 -20.37
N GLY A 410 15.89 -19.37 -21.24
CA GLY A 410 15.76 -20.79 -20.92
C GLY A 410 14.31 -21.19 -20.62
N ASP A 411 14.10 -21.74 -19.41
CA ASP A 411 12.79 -22.17 -18.91
C ASP A 411 12.00 -21.04 -18.23
N ASP A 412 12.49 -19.80 -18.30
CA ASP A 412 11.84 -18.63 -17.71
C ASP A 412 11.32 -17.65 -18.77
N LEU A 413 10.25 -16.96 -18.40
CA LEU A 413 9.77 -15.74 -19.05
C LEU A 413 10.23 -14.53 -18.24
N ILE A 414 10.95 -13.62 -18.90
CA ILE A 414 11.34 -12.33 -18.34
C ILE A 414 10.39 -11.24 -18.83
N ILE A 415 9.85 -10.45 -17.90
CA ILE A 415 8.98 -9.30 -18.19
C ILE A 415 9.65 -8.03 -17.65
N ASP A 416 10.15 -7.17 -18.53
CA ASP A 416 10.91 -5.98 -18.16
C ASP A 416 10.06 -4.89 -17.50
N LEU A 417 8.78 -4.79 -17.86
CA LEU A 417 7.82 -3.84 -17.29
C LEU A 417 6.43 -4.48 -17.22
N CYS A 418 5.86 -4.53 -16.02
CA CYS A 418 4.51 -5.01 -15.77
C CYS A 418 3.81 -4.12 -14.75
N TYR A 419 2.54 -3.81 -14.98
CA TYR A 419 1.69 -3.19 -13.97
C TYR A 419 0.85 -4.26 -13.29
N MET A 420 0.92 -4.32 -11.96
CA MET A 420 0.08 -5.20 -11.15
C MET A 420 -1.02 -4.39 -10.49
N GLU A 421 -2.26 -4.83 -10.66
CA GLU A 421 -3.46 -4.20 -10.10
C GLU A 421 -4.32 -5.22 -9.37
N ARG A 422 -5.27 -4.75 -8.56
CA ARG A 422 -6.33 -5.62 -8.05
C ARG A 422 -7.19 -6.11 -9.22
N ARG A 423 -7.44 -7.43 -9.29
CA ARG A 423 -8.43 -8.03 -10.16
C ARG A 423 -9.84 -7.57 -9.77
N LEU A 424 -10.54 -7.01 -10.74
CA LEU A 424 -11.97 -6.72 -10.67
C LEU A 424 -12.68 -7.49 -11.77
N LYS A 425 -13.94 -7.82 -11.55
CA LYS A 425 -14.77 -8.37 -12.62
C LYS A 425 -15.09 -7.25 -13.63
N PRO A 426 -14.78 -7.42 -14.92
CA PRO A 426 -15.13 -6.43 -15.93
C PRO A 426 -16.63 -6.15 -15.93
N LEU A 427 -17.02 -4.89 -16.09
CA LEU A 427 -18.42 -4.48 -15.98
C LEU A 427 -19.31 -5.17 -17.03
N ASP A 428 -18.81 -5.33 -18.26
CA ASP A 428 -19.52 -6.02 -19.35
C ASP A 428 -19.76 -7.51 -19.05
N VAL A 429 -18.82 -8.16 -18.37
CA VAL A 429 -18.96 -9.55 -17.91
C VAL A 429 -19.96 -9.60 -16.75
N TYR A 430 -19.80 -8.72 -15.75
CA TYR A 430 -20.70 -8.64 -14.62
C TYR A 430 -22.17 -8.42 -15.04
N LEU A 431 -22.43 -7.52 -15.98
CA LEU A 431 -23.79 -7.21 -16.44
C LEU A 431 -24.47 -8.36 -17.19
N ARG A 432 -23.70 -9.27 -17.81
CA ARG A 432 -24.24 -10.45 -18.49
C ARG A 432 -24.70 -11.54 -17.51
N GLU A 433 -24.08 -11.59 -16.34
CA GLU A 433 -24.32 -12.64 -15.35
C GLU A 433 -25.18 -12.18 -14.16
N ALA A 434 -25.19 -10.88 -13.87
CA ALA A 434 -25.86 -10.35 -12.70
C ALA A 434 -27.38 -10.32 -12.86
N GLU A 435 -28.08 -10.66 -11.78
CA GLU A 435 -29.52 -10.50 -11.67
C GLU A 435 -29.95 -9.03 -11.97
N PRO A 436 -31.15 -8.80 -12.55
CA PRO A 436 -31.56 -7.49 -13.03
C PRO A 436 -31.45 -6.36 -11.99
N ALA A 437 -31.75 -6.64 -10.72
CA ALA A 437 -31.63 -5.65 -9.65
C ALA A 437 -30.18 -5.27 -9.35
N ALA A 438 -29.26 -6.24 -9.39
CA ALA A 438 -27.83 -6.03 -9.17
C ALA A 438 -27.18 -5.30 -10.36
N ALA A 439 -27.58 -5.66 -11.59
CA ALA A 439 -27.15 -4.96 -12.81
C ALA A 439 -27.55 -3.48 -12.79
N ARG A 440 -28.80 -3.16 -12.41
CA ARG A 440 -29.26 -1.76 -12.28
C ARG A 440 -28.45 -0.96 -11.26
N ARG A 441 -28.06 -1.56 -10.13
CA ARG A 441 -27.17 -0.90 -9.16
C ARG A 441 -25.79 -0.63 -9.76
N ALA A 442 -25.19 -1.62 -10.43
CA ALA A 442 -23.89 -1.47 -11.07
C ALA A 442 -23.88 -0.37 -12.15
N ILE A 443 -24.94 -0.24 -12.95
CA ILE A 443 -25.07 0.84 -13.94
C ILE A 443 -25.19 2.22 -13.27
N ARG A 444 -25.91 2.33 -12.15
CA ARG A 444 -25.97 3.58 -11.38
C ARG A 444 -24.59 3.95 -10.85
N ASP A 445 -23.86 2.98 -10.28
CA ASP A 445 -22.51 3.19 -9.76
C ASP A 445 -21.53 3.57 -10.88
N TYR A 446 -21.66 2.98 -12.08
CA TYR A 446 -20.92 3.38 -13.27
C TYR A 446 -21.21 4.84 -13.66
N GLY A 447 -22.49 5.23 -13.70
CA GLY A 447 -22.87 6.62 -13.96
C GLY A 447 -22.32 7.60 -12.92
N GLN A 448 -22.26 7.20 -11.65
CA GLN A 448 -21.64 7.97 -10.57
C GLN A 448 -20.11 7.97 -10.61
N ALA A 449 -19.47 7.06 -11.34
CA ALA A 449 -18.02 7.03 -11.50
C ALA A 449 -17.53 7.99 -12.60
N ILE A 450 -18.41 8.35 -13.55
CA ILE A 450 -18.12 9.30 -14.62
C ILE A 450 -18.28 10.76 -14.14
N ARG A 451 -19.23 10.99 -13.23
CA ARG A 451 -19.45 12.29 -12.59
C ARG A 451 -18.31 12.60 -11.61
#